data_AF-A0A2J5PUY9-F1
#
_entry.id   AF-A0A2J5PUY9-F1
#
_cell.length_a   1.000
_cell.length_b   1.000
_cell.length_c   1.000
_cell.angle_alpha   90.00
_cell.angle_beta   90.00
_cell.angle_gamma   90.00
#
_symmetry.space_group_name_H-M   'P 1'
#
loop_
_entity.id
_entity.type
_entity.pdbx_description
1 polymer ?
#
loop_
_entity_poly.entity_id
_entity_poly.type
_entity_poly.pdbx_seq_one_letter_code
_entity_poly.pdbx_strand_id
1 'polypeptide(L)'
;MEYKFPDGFWWGSASSATQSEGSVDGDGKAKNIWDHWYNLEPNRFHEQIGPAETSTFYKNYHQDILLMKRIGHNSFRTSISWARLMPDGEKINREAVEFYNNVIDDLIENGIEPIFGLFHFDMPLYWQERGGWQSRETVAAYETYAKVCFELFGDRVKHWVTFNEPVVVVEGGYLYDFHYPNNVNFRSAAQVAFHIMLAHSKAVRAYKDMGLSGKIGIVLNLTPSYPRSNNEEDLKASFIADLFFNRSFLEPAINGIYPVELIEILKTYDQLPEYESGDLEIIQQGKVDFLGVNYYQPRRVKARATMINPDSPFMPDWFFESYEMPGRKMNVYRGWEIYEQGIY
;
A
#
# COMPACT_ATOMS: atom_id res chain seq x y z
N MET A 1 16.23 -32.07 -0.60
CA MET A 1 15.73 -31.43 -1.83
C MET A 1 16.55 -30.17 -2.01
N GLU A 2 17.17 -29.98 -3.17
CA GLU A 2 17.94 -28.77 -3.48
C GLU A 2 17.03 -27.84 -4.30
N TYR A 3 16.75 -26.65 -3.77
CA TYR A 3 15.93 -25.65 -4.46
C TYR A 3 16.87 -24.64 -5.12
N LYS A 4 16.75 -24.48 -6.44
CA LYS A 4 17.53 -23.50 -7.21
C LYS A 4 16.59 -22.42 -7.76
N PHE A 5 16.89 -21.17 -7.44
CA PHE A 5 16.20 -20.00 -8.00
C PHE A 5 16.87 -19.56 -9.31
N PRO A 6 16.16 -18.80 -10.17
CA PRO A 6 16.75 -18.22 -11.39
C PRO A 6 17.99 -17.37 -11.09
N ASP A 7 18.91 -17.31 -12.03
CA ASP A 7 20.06 -16.42 -11.93
C ASP A 7 19.59 -14.96 -11.88
N GLY A 8 20.20 -14.16 -11.01
CA GLY A 8 19.79 -12.76 -10.80
C GLY A 8 18.52 -12.59 -9.96
N PHE A 9 17.99 -13.66 -9.33
CA PHE A 9 16.88 -13.53 -8.40
C PHE A 9 17.19 -12.55 -7.27
N TRP A 10 16.23 -11.67 -6.97
CA TRP A 10 16.39 -10.67 -5.94
C TRP A 10 16.21 -11.26 -4.54
N TRP A 11 17.24 -11.11 -3.74
CA TRP A 11 17.30 -11.48 -2.33
C TRP A 11 17.58 -10.20 -1.55
N GLY A 12 16.57 -9.74 -0.83
CA GLY A 12 16.61 -8.44 -0.19
C GLY A 12 15.57 -8.32 0.91
N SER A 13 15.35 -7.09 1.33
CA SER A 13 14.37 -6.74 2.34
C SER A 13 13.52 -5.55 1.89
N ALA A 14 12.40 -5.34 2.58
CA ALA A 14 11.50 -4.22 2.35
C ALA A 14 11.23 -3.47 3.66
N SER A 15 11.20 -2.13 3.57
CA SER A 15 10.83 -1.20 4.63
C SER A 15 9.94 -0.08 4.07
N SER A 16 9.71 0.96 4.85
CA SER A 16 9.10 2.22 4.43
C SER A 16 9.69 3.40 5.19
N ALA A 17 9.63 4.59 4.58
CA ALA A 17 10.13 5.82 5.18
C ALA A 17 9.60 6.03 6.61
N THR A 18 8.27 5.92 6.79
CA THR A 18 7.61 6.17 8.08
C THR A 18 7.95 5.12 9.14
N GLN A 19 8.35 3.91 8.76
CA GLN A 19 8.72 2.85 9.70
C GLN A 19 10.20 2.82 10.03
N SER A 20 11.07 3.51 9.28
CA SER A 20 12.52 3.43 9.49
C SER A 20 13.24 4.75 9.70
N GLU A 21 12.80 5.86 9.10
CA GLU A 21 13.58 7.10 9.07
C GLU A 21 13.49 7.92 10.37
N GLY A 22 12.30 8.02 10.95
CA GLY A 22 11.99 8.96 12.03
C GLY A 22 11.77 10.39 11.55
N SER A 23 11.81 11.33 12.50
CA SER A 23 11.74 12.79 12.28
C SER A 23 12.99 13.44 12.88
N VAL A 24 13.62 14.38 12.16
CA VAL A 24 14.84 15.04 12.60
C VAL A 24 14.64 16.55 12.66
N ASP A 25 15.03 17.16 13.78
CA ASP A 25 14.90 18.61 13.95
C ASP A 25 15.66 19.36 12.85
N GLY A 26 14.95 20.28 12.18
CA GLY A 26 15.50 21.10 11.11
C GLY A 26 15.48 20.46 9.71
N ASP A 27 15.06 19.20 9.57
CA ASP A 27 15.02 18.50 8.25
C ASP A 27 13.86 18.94 7.35
N GLY A 28 12.93 19.76 7.86
CA GLY A 28 11.78 20.28 7.11
C GLY A 28 10.65 19.28 6.83
N LYS A 29 10.70 18.05 7.36
CA LYS A 29 9.61 17.07 7.22
C LYS A 29 8.34 17.54 7.92
N ALA A 30 7.22 17.51 7.21
CA ALA A 30 5.90 17.72 7.80
C ALA A 30 5.37 16.44 8.46
N LYS A 31 4.37 16.61 9.34
CA LYS A 31 3.67 15.47 9.95
C LYS A 31 2.90 14.69 8.90
N ASN A 32 2.88 13.37 9.03
CA ASN A 32 1.90 12.50 8.37
C ASN A 32 0.79 12.07 9.35
N ILE A 33 -0.13 11.23 8.89
CA ILE A 33 -1.24 10.74 9.71
C ILE A 33 -0.79 9.96 10.95
N TRP A 34 0.36 9.27 10.93
CA TRP A 34 0.88 8.53 12.07
C TRP A 34 1.47 9.45 13.14
N ASP A 35 2.22 10.47 12.71
CA ASP A 35 2.70 11.53 13.62
C ASP A 35 1.52 12.23 14.31
N HIS A 36 0.47 12.52 13.54
CA HIS A 36 -0.75 13.14 14.07
C HIS A 36 -1.46 12.21 15.06
N TRP A 37 -1.67 10.95 14.68
CA TRP A 37 -2.41 10.00 15.50
C TRP A 37 -1.70 9.70 16.82
N TYR A 38 -0.38 9.52 16.80
CA TYR A 38 0.42 9.33 18.01
C TYR A 38 0.34 10.54 18.96
N ASN A 39 0.29 11.76 18.43
CA ASN A 39 0.12 12.97 19.25
C ASN A 39 -1.25 13.05 19.92
N LEU A 40 -2.30 12.51 19.29
CA LEU A 40 -3.66 12.51 19.85
C LEU A 40 -3.90 11.34 20.81
N GLU A 41 -3.47 10.14 20.43
CA GLU A 41 -3.81 8.89 21.10
C GLU A 41 -2.57 7.99 21.25
N PRO A 42 -1.54 8.40 22.02
CA PRO A 42 -0.32 7.61 22.19
C PRO A 42 -0.60 6.22 22.80
N ASN A 43 -1.70 6.08 23.53
CA ASN A 43 -2.16 4.81 24.11
C ASN A 43 -2.57 3.76 23.06
N ARG A 44 -2.79 4.14 21.80
CA ARG A 44 -3.03 3.19 20.69
C ARG A 44 -1.72 2.59 20.16
N PHE A 45 -0.56 3.09 20.59
CA PHE A 45 0.75 2.60 20.19
C PHE A 45 1.34 1.73 21.28
N HIS A 46 1.90 0.58 20.91
CA HIS A 46 2.47 -0.37 21.88
C HIS A 46 3.59 0.30 22.66
N GLU A 47 3.54 0.18 24.00
CA GLU A 47 4.46 0.84 24.93
C GLU A 47 4.53 2.37 24.75
N GLN A 48 3.56 2.98 24.06
CA GLN A 48 3.54 4.39 23.69
C GLN A 48 4.81 4.80 22.91
N ILE A 49 5.30 3.92 22.02
CA ILE A 49 6.42 4.22 21.13
C ILE A 49 5.87 4.69 19.77
N GLY A 50 6.13 5.96 19.45
CA GLY A 50 5.64 6.62 18.23
C GLY A 50 6.65 6.64 17.07
N PRO A 51 6.31 7.30 15.95
CA PRO A 51 7.12 7.35 14.72
C PRO A 51 8.27 8.37 14.76
N ALA A 52 8.57 8.97 15.91
CA ALA A 52 9.60 10.02 16.01
C ALA A 52 11.01 9.48 15.77
N GLU A 53 11.38 8.34 16.37
CA GLU A 53 12.72 7.75 16.23
C GLU A 53 12.74 6.56 15.27
N THR A 54 11.74 5.67 15.37
CA THR A 54 11.64 4.43 14.60
C THR A 54 12.91 3.58 14.68
N SER A 55 13.57 3.32 13.55
CA SER A 55 14.85 2.60 13.48
C SER A 55 16.04 3.53 13.18
N THR A 56 15.85 4.84 13.22
CA THR A 56 16.90 5.87 13.02
C THR A 56 17.61 5.85 11.66
N PHE A 57 17.00 5.25 10.63
CA PHE A 57 17.59 5.07 9.29
C PHE A 57 18.02 6.40 8.67
N TYR A 58 17.32 7.51 8.95
CA TYR A 58 17.72 8.83 8.43
C TYR A 58 19.16 9.21 8.81
N LYS A 59 19.59 8.84 10.03
CA LYS A 59 20.94 9.13 10.54
C LYS A 59 21.95 8.03 10.21
N ASN A 60 21.48 6.79 10.04
CA ASN A 60 22.32 5.60 10.01
C ASN A 60 22.25 4.81 8.68
N TYR A 61 21.60 5.35 7.63
CA TYR A 61 21.39 4.64 6.36
C TYR A 61 22.68 4.03 5.81
N HIS A 62 23.81 4.73 5.94
CA HIS A 62 25.09 4.23 5.45
C HIS A 62 25.52 2.94 6.15
N GLN A 63 25.50 2.92 7.48
CA GLN A 63 25.78 1.72 8.25
C GLN A 63 24.78 0.60 7.96
N ASP A 64 23.50 0.93 7.83
CA ASP A 64 22.45 -0.04 7.54
C ASP A 64 22.63 -0.68 6.16
N ILE A 65 22.99 0.09 5.13
CA ILE A 65 23.28 -0.38 3.78
C ILE A 65 24.53 -1.27 3.76
N LEU A 66 25.60 -0.88 4.48
CA LEU A 66 26.79 -1.73 4.63
C LEU A 66 26.46 -3.08 5.29
N LEU A 67 25.53 -3.09 6.27
CA LEU A 67 25.03 -4.32 6.87
C LEU A 67 24.23 -5.16 5.88
N MET A 68 23.35 -4.56 5.08
CA MET A 68 22.60 -5.24 4.01
C MET A 68 23.55 -5.95 3.03
N LYS A 69 24.60 -5.25 2.57
CA LYS A 69 25.63 -5.85 1.71
C LYS A 69 26.35 -7.01 2.40
N ARG A 70 26.71 -6.85 3.66
CA ARG A 70 27.42 -7.88 4.45
C ARG A 70 26.60 -9.18 4.57
N ILE A 71 25.28 -9.08 4.68
CA ILE A 71 24.39 -10.25 4.75
C ILE A 71 23.94 -10.75 3.38
N GLY A 72 24.46 -10.17 2.29
CA GLY A 72 24.27 -10.67 0.92
C GLY A 72 23.03 -10.15 0.22
N HIS A 73 22.44 -9.03 0.65
CA HIS A 73 21.37 -8.39 -0.11
C HIS A 73 21.86 -7.94 -1.48
N ASN A 74 21.06 -8.17 -2.51
CA ASN A 74 21.26 -7.62 -3.86
C ASN A 74 20.14 -6.65 -4.27
N SER A 75 19.13 -6.46 -3.43
CA SER A 75 18.06 -5.48 -3.62
C SER A 75 17.55 -4.96 -2.28
N PHE A 76 17.01 -3.74 -2.28
CA PHE A 76 16.34 -3.17 -1.12
C PHE A 76 15.18 -2.30 -1.56
N ARG A 77 14.02 -2.53 -0.95
CA ARG A 77 12.80 -1.76 -1.22
C ARG A 77 12.46 -0.87 -0.04
N THR A 78 12.33 0.44 -0.28
CA THR A 78 11.81 1.40 0.70
C THR A 78 10.83 2.35 0.02
N SER A 79 10.42 3.43 0.69
CA SER A 79 9.59 4.48 0.10
C SER A 79 10.21 5.86 0.28
N ILE A 80 9.81 6.80 -0.58
CA ILE A 80 9.99 8.23 -0.37
C ILE A 80 8.79 8.71 0.44
N SER A 81 9.02 9.36 1.57
CA SER A 81 7.96 10.04 2.32
C SER A 81 7.53 11.31 1.60
N TRP A 82 6.26 11.35 1.16
CA TRP A 82 5.66 12.54 0.56
C TRP A 82 5.72 13.74 1.53
N ALA A 83 5.46 13.52 2.82
CA ALA A 83 5.49 14.56 3.85
C ALA A 83 6.91 15.12 4.09
N ARG A 84 7.97 14.35 3.75
CA ARG A 84 9.35 14.81 3.79
C ARG A 84 9.73 15.58 2.54
N LEU A 85 9.41 15.04 1.35
CA LEU A 85 9.84 15.64 0.08
C LEU A 85 9.07 16.91 -0.27
N MET A 86 7.76 16.93 -0.01
CA MET A 86 6.86 18.06 -0.27
C MET A 86 6.00 18.37 0.95
N PRO A 87 6.59 18.97 2.01
CA PRO A 87 5.95 19.11 3.33
C PRO A 87 4.68 19.97 3.34
N ASP A 88 4.58 20.97 2.47
CA ASP A 88 3.40 21.83 2.30
C ASP A 88 2.56 21.44 1.06
N GLY A 89 2.85 20.29 0.45
CA GLY A 89 2.19 19.82 -0.77
C GLY A 89 2.65 20.47 -2.07
N GLU A 90 3.51 21.49 -2.02
CA GLU A 90 3.94 22.24 -3.22
C GLU A 90 5.46 22.38 -3.33
N LYS A 91 6.14 22.79 -2.25
CA LYS A 91 7.58 23.10 -2.27
C LYS A 91 8.41 21.86 -2.03
N ILE A 92 9.46 21.72 -2.84
CA ILE A 92 10.46 20.66 -2.68
C ILE A 92 11.37 21.02 -1.50
N ASN A 93 11.45 20.13 -0.53
CA ASN A 93 12.41 20.20 0.56
C ASN A 93 13.78 19.71 0.09
N ARG A 94 14.79 20.60 0.06
CA ARG A 94 16.14 20.29 -0.45
C ARG A 94 16.91 19.31 0.44
N GLU A 95 16.71 19.35 1.76
CA GLU A 95 17.32 18.40 2.69
C GLU A 95 16.82 16.97 2.41
N ALA A 96 15.52 16.83 2.10
CA ALA A 96 14.95 15.55 1.69
C ALA A 96 15.57 15.03 0.39
N VAL A 97 15.78 15.92 -0.59
CA VAL A 97 16.40 15.56 -1.87
C VAL A 97 17.83 15.07 -1.66
N GLU A 98 18.63 15.76 -0.85
CA GLU A 98 19.98 15.32 -0.50
C GLU A 98 19.98 13.96 0.20
N PHE A 99 19.12 13.79 1.20
CA PHE A 99 18.98 12.51 1.91
C PHE A 99 18.66 11.34 0.97
N TYR A 100 17.61 11.45 0.14
CA TYR A 100 17.25 10.35 -0.76
C TYR A 100 18.29 10.11 -1.84
N ASN A 101 18.96 11.16 -2.35
CA ASN A 101 20.10 10.99 -3.27
C ASN A 101 21.20 10.16 -2.61
N ASN A 102 21.61 10.51 -1.39
CA ASN A 102 22.66 9.81 -0.68
C ASN A 102 22.29 8.34 -0.41
N VAL A 103 21.04 8.05 -0.06
CA VAL A 103 20.55 6.66 0.13
C VAL A 103 20.61 5.89 -1.19
N ILE A 104 20.13 6.48 -2.30
CA ILE A 104 20.12 5.85 -3.61
C ILE A 104 21.54 5.56 -4.08
N ASP A 105 22.44 6.53 -3.98
CA ASP A 105 23.83 6.40 -4.40
C ASP A 105 24.55 5.32 -3.58
N ASP A 106 24.38 5.31 -2.27
CA ASP A 106 25.03 4.34 -1.39
C ASP A 106 24.51 2.90 -1.61
N LEU A 107 23.22 2.72 -1.91
CA LEU A 107 22.68 1.42 -2.34
C LEU A 107 23.37 0.93 -3.63
N ILE A 108 23.45 1.79 -4.65
CA ILE A 108 24.04 1.46 -5.95
C ILE A 108 25.53 1.16 -5.82
N GLU A 109 26.29 1.99 -5.09
CA GLU A 109 27.72 1.78 -4.82
C GLU A 109 27.99 0.45 -4.08
N ASN A 110 27.01 0.00 -3.29
CA ASN A 110 27.08 -1.26 -2.58
C ASN A 110 26.54 -2.46 -3.38
N GLY A 111 26.12 -2.26 -4.63
CA GLY A 111 25.62 -3.32 -5.50
C GLY A 111 24.23 -3.82 -5.11
N ILE A 112 23.45 -2.97 -4.45
CA ILE A 112 22.09 -3.25 -4.00
C ILE A 112 21.12 -2.48 -4.91
N GLU A 113 20.26 -3.19 -5.64
CA GLU A 113 19.27 -2.58 -6.52
C GLU A 113 18.23 -1.78 -5.70
N PRO A 114 18.11 -0.45 -5.92
CA PRO A 114 17.14 0.37 -5.22
C PRO A 114 15.74 0.24 -5.82
N ILE A 115 14.75 -0.12 -4.99
CA ILE A 115 13.34 -0.14 -5.36
C ILE A 115 12.60 0.89 -4.48
N PHE A 116 12.03 1.93 -5.10
CA PHE A 116 11.40 3.01 -4.33
C PHE A 116 9.88 3.06 -4.54
N GLY A 117 9.17 3.01 -3.40
CA GLY A 117 7.75 3.28 -3.27
C GLY A 117 7.43 4.77 -3.17
N LEU A 118 6.30 5.19 -3.70
CA LEU A 118 5.82 6.58 -3.61
C LEU A 118 4.87 6.79 -2.42
N PHE A 119 4.14 5.76 -1.99
CA PHE A 119 3.21 5.85 -0.87
C PHE A 119 3.16 4.54 -0.06
N HIS A 120 3.32 4.66 1.27
CA HIS A 120 3.24 3.54 2.21
C HIS A 120 2.51 3.97 3.50
N PHE A 121 1.18 4.10 3.39
CA PHE A 121 0.27 4.44 4.49
C PHE A 121 0.57 5.78 5.17
N ASP A 122 1.35 6.65 4.54
CA ASP A 122 1.98 7.81 5.16
C ASP A 122 1.48 9.13 4.58
N MET A 123 0.16 9.24 4.43
CA MET A 123 -0.51 10.46 3.96
C MET A 123 -0.02 11.69 4.73
N PRO A 124 0.53 12.72 4.04
CA PRO A 124 0.87 13.99 4.68
C PRO A 124 -0.35 14.58 5.37
N LEU A 125 -0.20 15.09 6.59
CA LEU A 125 -1.31 15.69 7.34
C LEU A 125 -1.93 16.86 6.56
N TYR A 126 -1.10 17.61 5.83
CA TYR A 126 -1.53 18.68 4.92
C TYR A 126 -2.63 18.23 3.95
N TRP A 127 -2.47 17.06 3.32
CA TRP A 127 -3.46 16.50 2.39
C TRP A 127 -4.58 15.78 3.13
N GLN A 128 -4.30 15.14 4.27
CA GLN A 128 -5.34 14.52 5.09
C GLN A 128 -6.38 15.55 5.58
N GLU A 129 -5.95 16.73 6.01
CA GLU A 129 -6.83 17.84 6.43
C GLU A 129 -7.66 18.42 5.27
N ARG A 130 -7.25 18.17 4.02
CA ARG A 130 -7.97 18.51 2.78
C ARG A 130 -8.81 17.35 2.25
N GLY A 131 -9.10 16.36 3.10
CA GLY A 131 -9.93 15.19 2.79
C GLY A 131 -9.14 13.93 2.42
N GLY A 132 -7.80 14.00 2.39
CA GLY A 132 -6.94 12.86 2.08
C GLY A 132 -7.33 12.21 0.76
N TRP A 133 -7.39 10.89 0.73
CA TRP A 133 -7.78 10.14 -0.48
C TRP A 133 -9.26 10.26 -0.88
N GLN A 134 -10.14 10.80 -0.03
CA GLN A 134 -11.50 11.14 -0.48
C GLN A 134 -11.49 12.35 -1.41
N SER A 135 -10.46 13.20 -1.33
CA SER A 135 -10.35 14.40 -2.15
C SER A 135 -9.68 14.14 -3.49
N ARG A 136 -10.34 14.56 -4.57
CA ARG A 136 -9.79 14.52 -5.93
C ARG A 136 -8.60 15.48 -6.11
N GLU A 137 -8.51 16.52 -5.28
CA GLU A 137 -7.35 17.41 -5.24
C GLU A 137 -6.09 16.63 -4.83
N THR A 138 -6.20 15.76 -3.83
CA THR A 138 -5.10 14.88 -3.38
C THR A 138 -4.64 13.92 -4.48
N VAL A 139 -5.58 13.41 -5.31
CA VAL A 139 -5.25 12.57 -6.47
C VAL A 139 -4.38 13.33 -7.48
N ALA A 140 -4.73 14.59 -7.76
CA ALA A 140 -3.94 15.45 -8.64
C ALA A 140 -2.57 15.81 -8.02
N ALA A 141 -2.54 16.10 -6.72
CA ALA A 141 -1.31 16.39 -6.01
C ALA A 141 -0.34 15.20 -5.99
N TYR A 142 -0.86 13.98 -5.87
CA TYR A 142 -0.05 12.77 -5.94
C TYR A 142 0.60 12.59 -7.31
N GLU A 143 -0.10 12.91 -8.41
CA GLU A 143 0.49 12.91 -9.76
C GLU A 143 1.67 13.88 -9.84
N THR A 144 1.54 15.09 -9.28
CA THR A 144 2.61 16.09 -9.23
C THR A 144 3.80 15.58 -8.40
N TYR A 145 3.54 15.05 -7.20
CA TYR A 145 4.56 14.48 -6.34
C TYR A 145 5.31 13.31 -7.00
N ALA A 146 4.59 12.42 -7.68
CA ALA A 146 5.19 11.31 -8.41
C ALA A 146 6.13 11.81 -9.52
N LYS A 147 5.70 12.80 -10.32
CA LYS A 147 6.55 13.42 -11.36
C LYS A 147 7.82 14.00 -10.77
N VAL A 148 7.73 14.74 -9.67
CA VAL A 148 8.90 15.30 -8.96
C VAL A 148 9.85 14.18 -8.54
N CYS A 149 9.36 13.07 -7.99
CA CYS A 149 10.21 11.93 -7.64
C CYS A 149 10.93 11.35 -8.87
N PHE A 150 10.20 11.18 -9.97
CA PHE A 150 10.76 10.64 -11.21
C PHE A 150 11.82 11.57 -11.84
N GLU A 151 11.58 12.88 -11.81
CA GLU A 151 12.51 13.89 -12.32
C GLU A 151 13.81 13.95 -11.50
N LEU A 152 13.70 13.83 -10.17
CA LEU A 152 14.84 13.94 -9.27
C LEU A 152 15.69 12.66 -9.20
N PHE A 153 15.06 11.49 -9.31
CA PHE A 153 15.70 10.22 -8.97
C PHE A 153 15.62 9.15 -10.07
N GLY A 154 14.83 9.35 -11.13
CA GLY A 154 14.60 8.36 -12.19
C GLY A 154 15.81 8.09 -13.10
N ASP A 155 16.84 8.94 -13.03
CA ASP A 155 18.12 8.72 -13.68
C ASP A 155 18.84 7.48 -13.11
N ARG A 156 18.67 7.21 -11.81
CA ARG A 156 19.28 6.09 -11.08
C ARG A 156 18.29 5.02 -10.64
N VAL A 157 17.11 5.39 -10.14
CA VAL A 157 16.08 4.43 -9.70
C VAL A 157 15.35 3.84 -10.90
N LYS A 158 15.49 2.52 -11.09
CA LYS A 158 14.90 1.78 -12.23
C LYS A 158 13.66 0.98 -11.87
N HIS A 159 13.31 0.86 -10.60
CA HIS A 159 12.14 0.12 -10.15
C HIS A 159 11.30 0.95 -9.18
N TRP A 160 10.15 1.40 -9.68
CA TRP A 160 9.23 2.26 -8.95
C TRP A 160 7.98 1.49 -8.52
N VAL A 161 7.51 1.76 -7.31
CA VAL A 161 6.22 1.25 -6.81
C VAL A 161 5.34 2.46 -6.49
N THR A 162 4.16 2.51 -7.08
CA THR A 162 3.19 3.57 -6.78
C THR A 162 2.67 3.46 -5.34
N PHE A 163 1.98 2.38 -5.02
CA PHE A 163 1.39 2.14 -3.70
C PHE A 163 1.89 0.82 -3.10
N ASN A 164 2.13 0.83 -1.79
CA ASN A 164 2.13 -0.37 -0.97
C ASN A 164 0.71 -0.70 -0.49
N GLU A 165 0.22 -1.89 -0.83
CA GLU A 165 -1.03 -2.49 -0.33
C GLU A 165 -2.18 -1.46 -0.19
N PRO A 166 -2.65 -0.85 -1.29
CA PRO A 166 -3.69 0.18 -1.23
C PRO A 166 -4.96 -0.27 -0.50
N VAL A 167 -5.27 -1.58 -0.51
CA VAL A 167 -6.36 -2.17 0.26
C VAL A 167 -6.24 -1.88 1.77
N VAL A 168 -5.03 -1.86 2.33
CA VAL A 168 -4.81 -1.62 3.77
C VAL A 168 -5.09 -0.17 4.15
N VAL A 169 -4.94 0.79 3.22
CA VAL A 169 -5.37 2.18 3.43
C VAL A 169 -6.89 2.25 3.60
N VAL A 170 -7.61 1.49 2.77
CA VAL A 170 -9.07 1.40 2.81
C VAL A 170 -9.53 0.66 4.07
N GLU A 171 -8.97 -0.51 4.34
CA GLU A 171 -9.28 -1.32 5.51
C GLU A 171 -9.00 -0.56 6.81
N GLY A 172 -7.81 0.02 6.96
CA GLY A 172 -7.44 0.70 8.19
C GLY A 172 -8.15 2.03 8.40
N GLY A 173 -8.28 2.83 7.34
CA GLY A 173 -8.76 4.21 7.42
C GLY A 173 -10.27 4.37 7.33
N TYR A 174 -10.96 3.39 6.73
CA TYR A 174 -12.36 3.53 6.31
C TYR A 174 -13.27 2.33 6.66
N LEU A 175 -12.72 1.20 7.12
CA LEU A 175 -13.49 0.00 7.48
C LEU A 175 -13.28 -0.50 8.92
N TYR A 176 -12.04 -0.67 9.37
CA TYR A 176 -11.69 -1.47 10.54
C TYR A 176 -10.90 -0.73 11.64
N ASP A 177 -10.92 0.62 11.63
CA ASP A 177 -10.42 1.46 12.73
C ASP A 177 -8.97 1.14 13.18
N PHE A 178 -8.05 1.00 12.22
CA PHE A 178 -6.63 0.77 12.56
C PHE A 178 -5.63 1.71 11.87
N HIS A 179 -6.08 2.61 11.00
CA HIS A 179 -5.32 3.77 10.52
C HIS A 179 -6.16 5.04 10.73
N TYR A 180 -5.53 6.15 11.12
CA TYR A 180 -6.17 7.46 11.06
C TYR A 180 -6.65 7.76 9.62
N PRO A 181 -7.87 8.29 9.38
CA PRO A 181 -8.77 8.97 10.33
C PRO A 181 -9.77 8.05 11.08
N ASN A 182 -9.61 6.73 11.01
CA ASN A 182 -10.46 5.78 11.73
C ASN A 182 -11.96 5.93 11.39
N ASN A 183 -12.25 6.34 10.15
CA ASN A 183 -13.62 6.44 9.66
C ASN A 183 -14.16 5.03 9.44
N VAL A 184 -15.41 4.76 9.79
CA VAL A 184 -16.08 3.47 9.52
C VAL A 184 -17.27 3.76 8.63
N ASN A 185 -17.00 3.87 7.33
CA ASN A 185 -17.97 4.24 6.32
C ASN A 185 -17.58 3.64 4.97
N PHE A 186 -18.36 2.68 4.48
CA PHE A 186 -18.02 1.99 3.24
C PHE A 186 -18.13 2.88 2.00
N ARG A 187 -19.05 3.87 1.95
CA ARG A 187 -19.11 4.80 0.82
C ARG A 187 -17.80 5.58 0.70
N SER A 188 -17.27 6.07 1.83
CA SER A 188 -15.92 6.66 1.89
C SER A 188 -14.84 5.65 1.50
N ALA A 189 -14.93 4.40 1.96
CA ALA A 189 -13.99 3.34 1.61
C ALA A 189 -13.93 3.07 0.10
N ALA A 190 -15.10 2.97 -0.55
CA ALA A 190 -15.22 2.78 -1.99
C ALA A 190 -14.67 3.97 -2.78
N GLN A 191 -14.97 5.20 -2.34
CA GLN A 191 -14.42 6.42 -2.96
C GLN A 191 -12.89 6.46 -2.86
N VAL A 192 -12.34 6.14 -1.68
CA VAL A 192 -10.90 6.10 -1.43
C VAL A 192 -10.22 5.03 -2.27
N ALA A 193 -10.79 3.83 -2.34
CA ALA A 193 -10.28 2.76 -3.19
C ALA A 193 -10.19 3.21 -4.66
N PHE A 194 -11.25 3.83 -5.16
CA PHE A 194 -11.30 4.35 -6.53
C PHE A 194 -10.27 5.46 -6.78
N HIS A 195 -10.20 6.46 -5.89
CA HIS A 195 -9.25 7.56 -6.00
C HIS A 195 -7.78 7.11 -5.89
N ILE A 196 -7.47 6.13 -5.04
CA ILE A 196 -6.14 5.54 -4.98
C ILE A 196 -5.78 4.88 -6.32
N MET A 197 -6.69 4.12 -6.92
CA MET A 197 -6.44 3.53 -8.24
C MET A 197 -6.35 4.57 -9.35
N LEU A 198 -7.11 5.66 -9.28
CA LEU A 198 -6.97 6.78 -10.21
C LEU A 198 -5.59 7.47 -10.05
N ALA A 199 -5.15 7.71 -8.81
CA ALA A 199 -3.84 8.29 -8.49
C ALA A 199 -2.69 7.37 -8.95
N HIS A 200 -2.83 6.07 -8.73
CA HIS A 200 -1.94 5.03 -9.24
C HIS A 200 -1.80 5.14 -10.75
N SER A 201 -2.92 5.10 -11.48
CA SER A 201 -2.91 5.12 -12.94
C SER A 201 -2.37 6.43 -13.51
N LYS A 202 -2.61 7.56 -12.85
CA LYS A 202 -2.00 8.85 -13.19
C LYS A 202 -0.48 8.83 -13.04
N ALA A 203 0.05 8.26 -11.97
CA ALA A 203 1.49 8.13 -11.75
C ALA A 203 2.14 7.16 -12.76
N VAL A 204 1.50 6.03 -13.06
CA VAL A 204 1.97 5.09 -14.10
C VAL A 204 2.03 5.77 -15.47
N ARG A 205 0.95 6.45 -15.86
CA ARG A 205 0.91 7.22 -17.10
C ARG A 205 2.02 8.28 -17.15
N ALA A 206 2.15 9.08 -16.09
CA ALA A 206 3.19 10.11 -16.01
C ALA A 206 4.60 9.54 -16.16
N TYR A 207 4.90 8.41 -15.51
CA TYR A 207 6.18 7.72 -15.65
C TYR A 207 6.47 7.31 -17.10
N LYS A 208 5.46 6.73 -17.77
CA LYS A 208 5.56 6.27 -19.16
C LYS A 208 5.71 7.42 -20.15
N ASP A 209 4.96 8.50 -19.95
CA ASP A 209 5.03 9.72 -20.78
C ASP A 209 6.40 10.41 -20.70
N MET A 210 7.10 10.28 -19.57
CA MET A 210 8.48 10.79 -19.40
C MET A 210 9.54 9.96 -20.14
N GLY A 211 9.19 8.78 -20.69
CA GLY A 211 10.12 7.95 -21.45
C GLY A 211 11.30 7.42 -20.64
N LEU A 212 11.13 7.24 -19.32
CA LEU A 212 12.18 6.71 -18.45
C LEU A 212 12.46 5.24 -18.73
N SER A 213 13.71 4.82 -18.48
CA SER A 213 14.20 3.48 -18.87
C SER A 213 13.84 2.35 -17.89
N GLY A 214 13.24 2.68 -16.75
CA GLY A 214 12.92 1.70 -15.71
C GLY A 214 11.54 1.09 -15.87
N LYS A 215 11.03 0.52 -14.78
CA LYS A 215 9.71 -0.10 -14.69
C LYS A 215 8.94 0.51 -13.54
N ILE A 216 7.63 0.62 -13.70
CA ILE A 216 6.73 1.06 -12.64
C ILE A 216 5.68 -0.01 -12.32
N GLY A 217 5.49 -0.22 -11.02
CA GLY A 217 4.66 -1.27 -10.47
C GLY A 217 3.74 -0.81 -9.35
N ILE A 218 3.07 -1.79 -8.78
CA ILE A 218 2.28 -1.67 -7.55
C ILE A 218 2.58 -2.90 -6.68
N VAL A 219 2.53 -2.74 -5.37
CA VAL A 219 2.65 -3.86 -4.42
C VAL A 219 1.27 -4.14 -3.85
N LEU A 220 0.75 -5.35 -4.05
CA LEU A 220 -0.57 -5.77 -3.57
C LEU A 220 -0.43 -6.91 -2.56
N ASN A 221 -1.35 -6.95 -1.61
CA ASN A 221 -1.56 -8.14 -0.78
C ASN A 221 -2.51 -9.07 -1.53
N LEU A 222 -2.00 -10.17 -2.07
CA LEU A 222 -2.82 -11.14 -2.81
C LEU A 222 -3.00 -12.43 -2.03
N THR A 223 -3.37 -12.27 -0.76
CA THR A 223 -3.74 -13.41 0.08
C THR A 223 -5.02 -14.05 -0.47
N PRO A 224 -4.99 -15.34 -0.88
CA PRO A 224 -6.19 -16.00 -1.36
C PRO A 224 -7.26 -16.05 -0.27
N SER A 225 -8.51 -15.78 -0.64
CA SER A 225 -9.67 -15.95 0.23
C SER A 225 -10.15 -17.40 0.20
N TYR A 226 -9.58 -18.28 1.02
CA TYR A 226 -9.91 -19.71 1.02
C TYR A 226 -11.31 -19.97 1.61
N PRO A 227 -12.18 -20.72 0.92
CA PRO A 227 -13.48 -21.11 1.45
C PRO A 227 -13.32 -22.15 2.56
N ARG A 228 -14.22 -22.15 3.55
CA ARG A 228 -14.30 -23.19 4.58
C ARG A 228 -14.53 -24.58 3.98
N SER A 229 -15.33 -24.67 2.92
CA SER A 229 -15.69 -25.93 2.27
C SER A 229 -16.08 -25.72 0.81
N ASN A 230 -16.35 -26.81 0.09
CA ASN A 230 -16.87 -26.78 -1.29
C ASN A 230 -18.40 -26.56 -1.35
N ASN A 231 -19.05 -26.18 -0.24
CA ASN A 231 -20.45 -25.77 -0.27
C ASN A 231 -20.59 -24.49 -1.11
N GLU A 232 -21.64 -24.41 -1.93
CA GLU A 232 -21.87 -23.29 -2.86
C GLU A 232 -21.87 -21.92 -2.17
N GLU A 233 -22.43 -21.81 -0.97
CA GLU A 233 -22.45 -20.53 -0.23
C GLU A 233 -21.07 -20.16 0.34
N ASP A 234 -20.25 -21.16 0.73
CA ASP A 234 -18.87 -20.89 1.17
C ASP A 234 -17.99 -20.45 -0.01
N LEU A 235 -18.20 -21.05 -1.20
CA LEU A 235 -17.52 -20.65 -2.44
C LEU A 235 -17.93 -19.23 -2.87
N LYS A 236 -19.22 -18.90 -2.76
CA LYS A 236 -19.73 -17.55 -3.05
C LYS A 236 -19.15 -16.51 -2.09
N ALA A 237 -19.13 -16.79 -0.80
CA ALA A 237 -18.52 -15.94 0.23
C ALA A 237 -17.02 -15.70 -0.05
N SER A 238 -16.31 -16.76 -0.41
CA SER A 238 -14.90 -16.72 -0.84
C SER A 238 -14.69 -15.81 -2.06
N PHE A 239 -15.50 -15.97 -3.10
CA PHE A 239 -15.42 -15.16 -4.31
C PHE A 239 -15.68 -13.68 -4.02
N ILE A 240 -16.68 -13.35 -3.20
CA ILE A 240 -16.99 -11.96 -2.86
C ILE A 240 -15.87 -11.32 -2.01
N ALA A 241 -15.28 -12.07 -1.06
CA ALA A 241 -14.12 -11.60 -0.32
C ALA A 241 -12.91 -11.32 -1.25
N ASP A 242 -12.67 -12.19 -2.22
CA ASP A 242 -11.63 -11.99 -3.25
C ASP A 242 -11.91 -10.75 -4.13
N LEU A 243 -13.17 -10.49 -4.50
CA LEU A 243 -13.56 -9.28 -5.23
C LEU A 243 -13.21 -8.00 -4.45
N PHE A 244 -13.58 -7.92 -3.17
CA PHE A 244 -13.39 -6.72 -2.37
C PHE A 244 -11.92 -6.44 -2.04
N PHE A 245 -11.14 -7.47 -1.69
CA PHE A 245 -9.80 -7.25 -1.12
C PHE A 245 -8.65 -7.48 -2.10
N ASN A 246 -8.86 -8.28 -3.15
CA ASN A 246 -7.80 -8.62 -4.10
C ASN A 246 -8.09 -7.99 -5.47
N ARG A 247 -9.21 -8.37 -6.11
CA ARG A 247 -9.51 -7.99 -7.50
C ARG A 247 -9.87 -6.52 -7.68
N SER A 248 -10.38 -5.86 -6.64
CA SER A 248 -10.66 -4.42 -6.62
C SER A 248 -9.43 -3.55 -6.91
N PHE A 249 -8.21 -4.07 -6.67
CA PHE A 249 -6.95 -3.38 -7.00
C PHE A 249 -6.16 -4.11 -8.08
N LEU A 250 -6.18 -5.46 -8.09
CA LEU A 250 -5.43 -6.27 -9.05
C LEU A 250 -5.91 -6.07 -10.49
N GLU A 251 -7.22 -6.17 -10.73
CA GLU A 251 -7.77 -6.07 -12.08
C GLU A 251 -7.56 -4.68 -12.71
N PRO A 252 -7.81 -3.55 -12.02
CA PRO A 252 -7.49 -2.24 -12.59
C PRO A 252 -5.99 -2.03 -12.79
N ALA A 253 -5.12 -2.57 -11.93
CA ALA A 253 -3.66 -2.43 -12.10
C ALA A 253 -3.09 -3.25 -13.27
N ILE A 254 -3.66 -4.43 -13.57
CA ILE A 254 -3.13 -5.33 -14.60
C ILE A 254 -3.91 -5.20 -15.91
N ASN A 255 -5.23 -5.23 -15.84
CA ASN A 255 -6.13 -5.25 -16.99
C ASN A 255 -6.72 -3.88 -17.31
N GLY A 256 -6.64 -2.91 -16.40
CA GLY A 256 -7.16 -1.57 -16.59
C GLY A 256 -8.68 -1.46 -16.44
N ILE A 257 -9.33 -2.48 -15.87
CA ILE A 257 -10.78 -2.56 -15.71
C ILE A 257 -11.13 -3.12 -14.32
N TYR A 258 -12.27 -2.73 -13.78
CA TYR A 258 -12.81 -3.32 -12.56
C TYR A 258 -13.65 -4.57 -12.86
N PRO A 259 -13.72 -5.55 -11.93
CA PRO A 259 -14.62 -6.70 -12.07
C PRO A 259 -16.08 -6.26 -12.18
N VAL A 260 -16.83 -6.85 -13.12
CA VAL A 260 -18.25 -6.53 -13.32
C VAL A 260 -19.07 -6.91 -12.08
N GLU A 261 -18.77 -8.04 -11.48
CA GLU A 261 -19.44 -8.56 -10.29
C GLU A 261 -19.26 -7.61 -9.09
N LEU A 262 -18.08 -7.02 -8.93
CA LEU A 262 -17.85 -6.00 -7.89
C LEU A 262 -18.72 -4.76 -8.16
N ILE A 263 -18.74 -4.27 -9.40
CA ILE A 263 -19.55 -3.11 -9.78
C ILE A 263 -21.04 -3.36 -9.52
N GLU A 264 -21.54 -4.56 -9.85
CA GLU A 264 -22.94 -4.95 -9.61
C GLU A 264 -23.29 -5.01 -8.13
N ILE A 265 -22.41 -5.56 -7.29
CA ILE A 265 -22.57 -5.54 -5.83
C ILE A 265 -22.65 -4.09 -5.35
N LEU A 266 -21.70 -3.24 -5.74
CA LEU A 266 -21.67 -1.84 -5.29
C LEU A 266 -22.92 -1.06 -5.74
N LYS A 267 -23.41 -1.27 -6.96
CA LYS A 267 -24.66 -0.66 -7.45
C LYS A 267 -25.88 -1.13 -6.65
N THR A 268 -25.96 -2.42 -6.35
CA THR A 268 -27.10 -3.02 -5.63
C THR A 268 -27.29 -2.40 -4.25
N TYR A 269 -26.18 -2.04 -3.58
CA TYR A 269 -26.20 -1.47 -2.23
C TYR A 269 -25.98 0.05 -2.19
N ASP A 270 -26.06 0.72 -3.34
CA ASP A 270 -25.79 2.16 -3.48
C ASP A 270 -24.43 2.58 -2.86
N GLN A 271 -23.37 1.86 -3.20
CA GLN A 271 -22.00 2.09 -2.72
C GLN A 271 -21.00 2.33 -3.85
N LEU A 272 -21.48 2.61 -5.06
CA LEU A 272 -20.61 2.89 -6.19
C LEU A 272 -19.88 4.23 -5.95
N PRO A 273 -18.55 4.31 -6.16
CA PRO A 273 -17.83 5.57 -6.05
C PRO A 273 -18.26 6.55 -7.14
N GLU A 274 -18.17 7.84 -6.83
CA GLU A 274 -18.29 8.92 -7.81
C GLU A 274 -17.04 8.97 -8.67
N TYR A 275 -17.22 9.15 -9.97
CA TYR A 275 -16.14 9.30 -10.94
C TYR A 275 -16.55 10.28 -12.03
N GLU A 276 -15.56 10.92 -12.67
CA GLU A 276 -15.77 11.87 -13.74
C GLU A 276 -15.47 11.25 -15.11
N SER A 277 -15.95 11.94 -16.16
CA SER A 277 -15.59 11.60 -17.55
C SER A 277 -14.08 11.62 -17.73
N GLY A 278 -13.51 10.55 -18.30
CA GLY A 278 -12.05 10.40 -18.47
C GLY A 278 -11.36 9.56 -17.39
N ASP A 279 -11.97 9.35 -16.21
CA ASP A 279 -11.30 8.65 -15.12
C ASP A 279 -11.06 7.17 -15.46
N LEU A 280 -12.02 6.50 -16.11
CA LEU A 280 -11.88 5.10 -16.50
C LEU A 280 -10.85 4.91 -17.62
N GLU A 281 -10.75 5.87 -18.53
CA GLU A 281 -9.71 5.90 -19.57
C GLU A 281 -8.32 6.05 -18.95
N ILE A 282 -8.18 6.89 -17.92
CA ILE A 282 -6.93 7.01 -17.15
C ILE A 282 -6.62 5.68 -16.46
N ILE A 283 -7.61 5.04 -15.82
CA ILE A 283 -7.41 3.73 -15.18
C ILE A 283 -6.91 2.69 -16.19
N GLN A 284 -7.48 2.65 -17.39
CA GLN A 284 -7.05 1.75 -18.47
C GLN A 284 -5.60 1.98 -18.92
N GLN A 285 -5.09 3.21 -18.84
CA GLN A 285 -3.71 3.57 -19.17
C GLN A 285 -2.73 3.24 -18.04
N GLY A 286 -3.22 3.01 -16.82
CA GLY A 286 -2.42 2.77 -15.63
C GLY A 286 -1.85 1.36 -15.46
N LYS A 287 -1.76 0.57 -16.53
CA LYS A 287 -1.28 -0.82 -16.43
C LYS A 287 0.19 -0.88 -16.02
N VAL A 288 0.48 -1.66 -15.00
CA VAL A 288 1.84 -1.78 -14.45
C VAL A 288 2.76 -2.65 -15.32
N ASP A 289 4.07 -2.42 -15.19
CA ASP A 289 5.11 -3.21 -15.84
C ASP A 289 5.54 -4.43 -14.99
N PHE A 290 5.30 -4.36 -13.69
CA PHE A 290 5.50 -5.47 -12.74
C PHE A 290 4.56 -5.36 -11.54
N LEU A 291 4.38 -6.49 -10.86
CA LEU A 291 3.57 -6.62 -9.66
C LEU A 291 4.45 -7.12 -8.52
N GLY A 292 4.44 -6.41 -7.39
CA GLY A 292 4.94 -6.95 -6.12
C GLY A 292 3.80 -7.61 -5.35
N VAL A 293 4.08 -8.76 -4.73
CA VAL A 293 3.08 -9.50 -3.96
C VAL A 293 3.55 -9.64 -2.52
N ASN A 294 2.75 -9.12 -1.58
CA ASN A 294 2.94 -9.33 -0.17
C ASN A 294 2.07 -10.52 0.29
N TYR A 295 2.65 -11.41 1.10
CA TYR A 295 1.98 -12.55 1.70
C TYR A 295 2.52 -12.79 3.12
N TYR A 296 1.63 -12.93 4.10
CA TYR A 296 2.00 -13.13 5.50
C TYR A 296 1.19 -14.24 6.19
N GLN A 297 -0.12 -14.30 5.93
CA GLN A 297 -1.04 -15.27 6.48
C GLN A 297 -2.15 -15.56 5.46
N PRO A 298 -2.81 -16.72 5.49
CA PRO A 298 -3.98 -16.97 4.66
C PRO A 298 -5.19 -16.18 5.17
N ARG A 299 -6.12 -15.86 4.27
CA ARG A 299 -7.48 -15.43 4.62
C ARG A 299 -8.40 -16.62 4.42
N ARG A 300 -9.16 -16.98 5.44
CA ARG A 300 -10.16 -18.05 5.36
C ARG A 300 -11.53 -17.48 5.66
N VAL A 301 -12.51 -17.79 4.82
CA VAL A 301 -13.87 -17.27 4.93
C VAL A 301 -14.91 -18.38 4.75
N LYS A 302 -16.12 -18.12 5.22
CA LYS A 302 -17.29 -18.99 5.09
C LYS A 302 -18.53 -18.16 4.78
N ALA A 303 -19.59 -18.82 4.35
CA ALA A 303 -20.92 -18.23 4.32
C ALA A 303 -21.30 -17.68 5.69
N ARG A 304 -22.05 -16.58 5.72
CA ARG A 304 -22.59 -16.05 6.97
C ARG A 304 -23.50 -17.09 7.64
N ALA A 305 -23.29 -17.30 8.93
CA ALA A 305 -24.17 -18.12 9.76
C ALA A 305 -25.32 -17.30 10.36
N THR A 306 -25.21 -15.97 10.29
CA THR A 306 -26.13 -15.01 10.91
C THR A 306 -26.70 -14.04 9.88
N MET A 307 -27.97 -13.67 10.06
CA MET A 307 -28.58 -12.60 9.28
C MET A 307 -27.86 -11.28 9.53
N ILE A 308 -27.74 -10.48 8.48
CA ILE A 308 -27.21 -9.12 8.54
C ILE A 308 -28.22 -8.25 9.28
N ASN A 309 -27.75 -7.35 10.14
CA ASN A 309 -28.59 -6.28 10.67
C ASN A 309 -28.77 -5.21 9.56
N PRO A 310 -29.98 -5.02 9.01
CA PRO A 310 -30.20 -4.04 7.94
C PRO A 310 -29.93 -2.59 8.38
N ASP A 311 -29.94 -2.31 9.70
CA ASP A 311 -29.64 -0.99 10.25
C ASP A 311 -28.13 -0.78 10.50
N SER A 312 -27.28 -1.80 10.28
CA SER A 312 -25.82 -1.65 10.41
C SER A 312 -25.24 -0.90 9.19
N PRO A 313 -24.06 -0.27 9.32
CA PRO A 313 -23.34 0.20 8.15
C PRO A 313 -23.05 -0.95 7.17
N PHE A 314 -23.17 -0.67 5.86
CA PHE A 314 -22.74 -1.62 4.84
C PHE A 314 -21.25 -1.90 5.00
N MET A 315 -20.86 -3.17 4.96
CA MET A 315 -19.48 -3.63 5.07
C MET A 315 -19.26 -4.85 4.16
N PRO A 316 -18.03 -5.14 3.69
CA PRO A 316 -17.74 -6.37 2.94
C PRO A 316 -18.19 -7.64 3.68
N ASP A 317 -18.08 -7.65 5.01
CA ASP A 317 -18.48 -8.73 5.90
C ASP A 317 -19.98 -9.07 5.82
N TRP A 318 -20.81 -8.24 5.18
CA TRP A 318 -22.20 -8.61 4.87
C TRP A 318 -22.30 -9.86 4.01
N PHE A 319 -21.25 -10.23 3.28
CA PHE A 319 -21.27 -11.36 2.35
C PHE A 319 -20.53 -12.60 2.85
N PHE A 320 -19.73 -12.49 3.91
CA PHE A 320 -18.91 -13.58 4.41
C PHE A 320 -18.60 -13.41 5.90
N GLU A 321 -18.22 -14.50 6.56
CA GLU A 321 -17.64 -14.47 7.91
C GLU A 321 -16.21 -15.04 7.84
N SER A 322 -15.31 -14.59 8.70
CA SER A 322 -14.01 -15.22 8.88
C SER A 322 -14.18 -16.68 9.34
N TYR A 323 -13.33 -17.56 8.83
CA TYR A 323 -13.31 -18.97 9.20
C TYR A 323 -12.00 -19.34 9.88
N GLU A 324 -12.12 -19.78 11.12
CA GLU A 324 -11.03 -20.32 11.89
C GLU A 324 -10.88 -21.83 11.65
N MET A 325 -9.95 -22.22 10.77
CA MET A 325 -9.73 -23.64 10.46
C MET A 325 -9.22 -24.39 11.71
N PRO A 326 -9.90 -25.48 12.14
CA PRO A 326 -9.40 -26.34 13.22
C PRO A 326 -8.06 -26.99 12.85
N GLY A 327 -7.13 -27.04 13.79
CA GLY A 327 -5.82 -27.66 13.59
C GLY A 327 -4.85 -26.84 12.72
N ARG A 328 -5.20 -25.60 12.37
CA ARG A 328 -4.29 -24.69 11.64
C ARG A 328 -3.00 -24.44 12.41
N LYS A 329 -1.89 -24.33 11.70
CA LYS A 329 -0.59 -23.94 12.27
C LYS A 329 -0.63 -22.45 12.60
N MET A 330 -0.19 -22.06 13.80
CA MET A 330 -0.34 -20.68 14.29
C MET A 330 0.98 -20.08 14.75
N ASN A 331 1.17 -18.81 14.43
CA ASN A 331 2.07 -17.94 15.20
C ASN A 331 1.27 -17.33 16.36
N VAL A 332 1.46 -17.90 17.56
CA VAL A 332 0.69 -17.54 18.76
C VAL A 332 0.96 -16.12 19.26
N TYR A 333 2.13 -15.55 18.95
CA TYR A 333 2.49 -14.20 19.41
C TYR A 333 1.83 -13.10 18.58
N ARG A 334 1.53 -13.39 17.31
CA ARG A 334 0.86 -12.44 16.40
C ARG A 334 -0.64 -12.71 16.27
N GLY A 335 -1.08 -13.95 16.53
CA GLY A 335 -2.45 -14.40 16.30
C GLY A 335 -2.73 -14.74 14.83
N TRP A 336 -1.70 -15.03 14.03
CA TRP A 336 -1.81 -15.28 12.59
C TRP A 336 -1.59 -16.75 12.24
N GLU A 337 -2.35 -17.26 11.27
CA GLU A 337 -2.15 -18.59 10.71
C GLU A 337 -0.88 -18.63 9.86
N ILE A 338 -0.11 -19.72 10.00
CA ILE A 338 1.03 -20.02 9.14
C ILE A 338 0.57 -21.02 8.08
N TYR A 339 0.60 -20.62 6.81
CA TYR A 339 0.23 -21.48 5.69
C TYR A 339 1.13 -21.21 4.48
N GLU A 340 2.33 -21.78 4.48
CA GLU A 340 3.31 -21.57 3.41
C GLU A 340 2.81 -21.97 2.02
N GLN A 341 1.81 -22.86 1.94
CA GLN A 341 1.22 -23.28 0.67
C GLN A 341 0.46 -22.16 -0.06
N GLY A 342 0.13 -21.05 0.61
CA GLY A 342 -0.52 -19.91 -0.03
C GLY A 342 0.36 -19.09 -0.96
N ILE A 343 1.66 -19.41 -1.04
CA ILE A 343 2.61 -18.79 -1.97
C ILE A 343 2.62 -19.50 -3.34
N TYR A 344 2.26 -20.79 -3.39
CA TYR A 344 2.20 -21.59 -4.63
C TYR A 344 0.83 -21.46 -5.29
#